data_AF-A0A081RJI4-F1
#
_entry.id   AF-A0A081RJI4-F1
#
_cell.length_a   1.000
_cell.length_b   1.000
_cell.length_c   1.000
_cell.angle_alpha   90.00
_cell.angle_beta   90.00
_cell.angle_gamma   90.00
#
_symmetry.space_group_name_H-M   'P 1'
#
loop_
_entity.id
_entity.type
_entity.pdbx_description
1 polymer ?
#
loop_
_entity_poly.entity_id
_entity_poly.type
_entity_poly.pdbx_seq_one_letter_code
_entity_poly.pdbx_strand_id
1 'polypeptide(L)'
;MHKILPLRHSREGGNPSPIRSAKRNVQEMDSRLRGNDEVEGDAEHGFTPVRRFAELGFTLVELMVVIVIIGLLATIVAINVIPATDTARVEKAKADISTIEQALEQYRLDNLTYPSATEGLQALINPPASLPQAQRYRRGGYIKKLPNDPWGRPYSYTVPGRRGAFDIGSLGADGQPGGENENADITSSEL
;
A
#
# COMPACT_ATOMS: atom_id res chain seq x y z
N MET A 1 -36.07 55.19 24.23
CA MET A 1 -37.42 54.72 24.59
C MET A 1 -37.70 53.42 23.85
N HIS A 2 -38.03 52.35 24.60
CA HIS A 2 -38.71 51.11 24.17
C HIS A 2 -37.98 50.21 23.14
N LYS A 3 -37.91 48.87 23.27
CA LYS A 3 -38.47 47.91 24.23
C LYS A 3 -37.71 46.59 24.03
N ILE A 4 -37.26 45.96 25.11
CA ILE A 4 -36.87 44.56 25.16
C ILE A 4 -38.17 43.74 25.32
N LEU A 5 -38.34 42.63 24.59
CA LEU A 5 -39.02 41.46 25.11
C LEU A 5 -38.56 40.17 24.38
N PRO A 6 -38.41 39.02 25.09
CA PRO A 6 -37.86 37.77 24.59
C PRO A 6 -38.96 36.69 24.40
N LEU A 7 -38.61 35.40 24.52
CA LEU A 7 -39.42 34.15 24.56
C LEU A 7 -39.41 33.39 23.22
N ARG A 8 -39.28 32.06 23.12
CA ARG A 8 -39.15 30.94 24.07
C ARG A 8 -38.75 29.69 23.27
N HIS A 9 -38.21 28.71 24.01
CA HIS A 9 -38.07 27.27 23.71
C HIS A 9 -38.97 26.63 22.64
N SER A 10 -38.41 25.65 21.92
CA SER A 10 -39.00 24.30 21.89
C SER A 10 -38.08 23.21 21.32
N ARG A 11 -37.98 22.15 22.11
CA ARG A 11 -37.89 20.70 21.79
C ARG A 11 -36.61 20.19 21.12
N GLU A 12 -35.81 19.37 21.80
CA GLU A 12 -36.02 17.95 22.17
C GLU A 12 -36.20 17.00 20.98
N GLY A 13 -35.34 15.97 20.93
CA GLY A 13 -35.48 14.77 20.10
C GLY A 13 -34.28 14.55 19.17
N GLY A 14 -33.44 13.53 19.31
CA GLY A 14 -33.47 12.39 20.19
C GLY A 14 -32.12 11.68 20.20
N ASN A 15 -31.67 11.32 21.40
CA ASN A 15 -30.56 10.42 21.63
C ASN A 15 -31.17 9.03 21.92
N PRO A 16 -31.01 8.01 21.05
CA PRO A 16 -31.46 6.67 21.38
C PRO A 16 -30.52 6.04 22.44
N SER A 17 -31.14 5.61 23.53
CA SER A 17 -30.54 5.07 24.75
C SER A 17 -29.83 3.71 24.55
N PRO A 18 -28.87 3.35 25.42
CA PRO A 18 -28.27 2.02 25.47
C PRO A 18 -29.21 1.01 26.15
N ILE A 19 -29.43 -0.14 25.50
CA ILE A 19 -30.18 -1.26 26.07
C ILE A 19 -29.28 -1.99 27.08
N ARG A 20 -29.59 -1.83 28.37
CA ARG A 20 -29.06 -2.64 29.48
C ARG A 20 -30.23 -3.18 30.29
N SER A 21 -30.47 -4.48 30.19
CA SER A 21 -31.32 -5.32 31.07
C SER A 21 -30.97 -6.77 30.70
N ALA A 22 -30.73 -7.73 31.59
CA ALA A 22 -31.25 -7.90 32.93
C ALA A 22 -30.23 -8.60 33.85
N LYS A 23 -30.21 -8.18 35.12
CA LYS A 23 -29.85 -9.03 36.26
C LYS A 23 -31.11 -9.77 36.72
N ARG A 24 -30.94 -10.90 37.45
CA ARG A 24 -31.90 -11.66 38.32
C ARG A 24 -32.12 -13.08 37.73
N ASN A 25 -31.75 -14.22 38.33
CA ASN A 25 -31.80 -14.76 39.70
C ASN A 25 -30.69 -15.85 39.86
N VAL A 26 -29.93 -15.96 40.97
CA VAL A 26 -30.29 -16.56 42.28
C VAL A 26 -30.74 -18.02 42.07
N GLN A 27 -29.85 -19.01 42.25
CA GLN A 27 -29.55 -19.65 43.54
C GLN A 27 -30.81 -20.11 44.29
N GLU A 28 -31.61 -21.01 43.70
CA GLU A 28 -32.57 -21.83 44.47
C GLU A 28 -33.13 -22.99 43.62
N MET A 29 -32.44 -24.13 43.60
CA MET A 29 -33.09 -25.45 43.50
C MET A 29 -32.06 -26.57 43.66
N ASP A 30 -31.26 -26.45 44.72
CA ASP A 30 -30.74 -27.62 45.40
C ASP A 30 -31.83 -28.13 46.36
N SER A 31 -31.89 -29.43 46.62
CA SER A 31 -32.82 -30.10 47.56
C SER A 31 -34.27 -30.35 47.11
N ARG A 32 -34.46 -31.15 46.05
CA ARG A 32 -35.61 -32.07 46.01
C ARG A 32 -35.19 -33.45 45.51
N LEU A 33 -35.42 -34.42 46.38
CA LEU A 33 -35.48 -35.87 46.14
C LEU A 33 -34.18 -36.65 46.39
N ARG A 34 -33.99 -36.85 47.70
CA ARG A 34 -33.43 -38.03 48.35
C ARG A 34 -34.32 -39.26 48.04
N GLY A 35 -33.72 -40.40 47.71
CA GLY A 35 -34.36 -41.71 47.47
C GLY A 35 -33.55 -42.45 46.39
N ASN A 36 -32.55 -43.26 46.71
CA ASN A 36 -32.67 -44.63 47.23
C ASN A 36 -33.63 -45.49 46.39
N ASP A 37 -33.14 -45.93 45.23
CA ASP A 37 -33.55 -47.17 44.60
C ASP A 37 -32.27 -47.93 44.22
N GLU A 38 -31.92 -48.88 45.07
CA GLU A 38 -31.11 -50.03 44.69
C GLU A 38 -31.87 -50.79 43.60
N VAL A 39 -31.34 -50.81 42.39
CA VAL A 39 -31.72 -51.79 41.37
C VAL A 39 -30.45 -52.49 40.94
N GLU A 40 -30.19 -53.61 41.62
CA GLU A 40 -29.43 -54.73 41.11
C GLU A 40 -30.10 -55.19 39.81
N GLY A 41 -29.36 -55.08 38.71
CA GLY A 41 -29.85 -55.34 37.36
C GLY A 41 -28.68 -55.78 36.50
N ASP A 42 -28.37 -57.06 36.62
CA ASP A 42 -27.42 -57.79 35.80
C ASP A 42 -27.79 -57.66 34.32
N ALA A 43 -27.02 -56.85 33.59
CA ALA A 43 -27.10 -56.77 32.14
C ALA A 43 -25.69 -56.58 31.57
N GLU A 44 -24.98 -57.72 31.44
CA GLU A 44 -24.20 -58.12 30.27
C GLU A 44 -23.90 -56.97 29.29
N HIS A 45 -22.95 -56.10 29.66
CA HIS A 45 -22.33 -55.21 28.68
C HIS A 45 -21.35 -56.06 27.86
N GLY A 46 -21.89 -56.64 26.80
CA GLY A 46 -21.12 -57.24 25.73
C GLY A 46 -20.11 -56.21 25.24
N PHE A 47 -18.86 -56.40 25.68
CA PHE A 47 -17.70 -55.69 25.18
C PHE A 47 -17.55 -56.04 23.70
N THR A 48 -18.18 -55.25 22.83
CA THR A 48 -17.88 -55.31 21.40
C THR A 48 -16.46 -54.80 21.25
N PRO A 49 -15.50 -55.61 20.80
CA PRO A 49 -14.16 -55.12 20.56
C PRO A 49 -14.27 -54.10 19.43
N VAL A 50 -14.05 -52.82 19.76
CA VAL A 50 -13.76 -51.80 18.75
C VAL A 50 -12.53 -52.33 18.02
N ARG A 51 -12.73 -52.84 16.81
CA ARG A 51 -11.62 -53.29 15.96
C ARG A 51 -10.72 -52.07 15.76
N ARG A 52 -9.62 -51.99 16.51
CA ARG A 52 -8.50 -51.13 16.15
C ARG A 52 -8.12 -51.57 14.75
N PHE A 53 -8.40 -50.73 13.76
CA PHE A 53 -7.71 -50.82 12.50
C PHE A 53 -6.23 -50.82 12.86
N ALA A 54 -5.53 -51.90 12.54
CA ALA A 54 -4.11 -51.98 12.80
C ALA A 54 -3.48 -50.74 12.14
N GLU A 55 -2.88 -49.88 12.96
CA GLU A 55 -2.02 -48.83 12.45
C GLU A 55 -0.89 -49.55 11.72
N LEU A 56 -1.01 -49.62 10.40
CA LEU A 56 0.01 -50.19 9.54
C LEU A 56 1.23 -49.29 9.70
N GLY A 57 2.25 -49.81 10.38
CA GLY A 57 3.50 -49.09 10.63
C GLY A 57 4.15 -48.68 9.31
N PHE A 58 4.66 -47.46 9.27
CA PHE A 58 5.43 -46.93 8.15
C PHE A 58 6.60 -47.86 7.82
N THR A 59 6.78 -48.17 6.54
CA THR A 59 7.92 -48.98 6.10
C THR A 59 9.14 -48.08 5.85
N LEU A 60 10.35 -48.62 6.08
CA LEU A 60 11.59 -47.88 5.77
C LEU A 60 11.67 -47.53 4.28
N VAL A 61 11.18 -48.41 3.40
CA VAL A 61 11.18 -48.23 1.95
C VAL A 61 10.34 -47.02 1.53
N GLU A 62 9.20 -46.81 2.18
CA GLU A 62 8.32 -45.66 1.90
C GLU A 62 9.01 -44.33 2.22
N LEU A 63 9.76 -44.26 3.32
CA LEU A 63 10.55 -43.09 3.67
C LEU A 63 11.75 -42.91 2.72
N MET A 64 12.39 -43.99 2.28
CA MET A 64 13.49 -43.94 1.31
C MET A 64 13.06 -43.35 -0.03
N VAL A 65 11.89 -43.75 -0.55
CA VAL A 65 11.38 -43.21 -1.81
C VAL A 65 11.07 -41.71 -1.68
N VAL A 66 10.48 -41.28 -0.56
CA VAL A 66 10.15 -39.87 -0.32
C VAL A 66 11.40 -38.99 -0.29
N ILE A 67 12.45 -39.38 0.44
CA ILE A 67 13.69 -38.58 0.50
C ILE A 67 14.42 -38.52 -0.85
N VAL A 68 14.32 -39.58 -1.67
CA VAL A 68 14.88 -39.60 -3.03
C VAL A 68 14.14 -38.61 -3.92
N ILE A 69 12.80 -38.59 -3.86
CA ILE A 69 11.99 -37.64 -4.64
C ILE A 69 12.26 -36.19 -4.18
N ILE A 70 12.31 -35.94 -2.86
CA ILE A 70 12.66 -34.62 -2.31
C ILE A 70 14.07 -34.21 -2.75
N GLY A 71 15.04 -35.12 -2.70
CA GLY A 71 16.41 -34.89 -3.15
C GLY A 71 16.49 -34.52 -4.63
N LEU A 72 15.75 -35.22 -5.50
CA LEU A 72 15.65 -34.87 -6.92
C LEU A 72 15.02 -33.49 -7.13
N LEU A 73 13.87 -33.25 -6.51
CA LEU A 73 13.14 -31.99 -6.67
C LEU A 73 13.94 -30.80 -6.15
N ALA A 74 14.67 -30.96 -5.03
CA ALA A 74 15.51 -29.91 -4.46
C ALA A 74 16.61 -29.42 -5.43
N THR A 75 17.11 -30.29 -6.33
CA THR A 75 18.12 -29.87 -7.33
C THR A 75 17.58 -28.96 -8.43
N ILE A 76 16.28 -29.06 -8.74
CA ILE A 76 15.63 -28.30 -9.83
C ILE A 76 15.16 -26.93 -9.32
N VAL A 77 15.01 -26.77 -8.01
CA VAL A 77 14.57 -25.51 -7.40
C VAL A 77 15.74 -24.53 -7.33
N ALA A 78 16.08 -23.94 -8.48
CA ALA A 78 16.83 -22.70 -8.56
C ALA A 78 15.84 -21.56 -8.86
N ILE A 79 15.14 -21.07 -7.85
CA ILE A 79 14.24 -19.92 -8.04
C ILE A 79 15.08 -18.65 -7.92
N ASN A 80 15.73 -18.27 -9.02
CA ASN A 80 16.21 -16.91 -9.21
C ASN A 80 15.01 -16.00 -9.50
N VAL A 81 14.39 -15.46 -8.44
CA VAL A 81 13.46 -14.33 -8.56
C VAL A 81 14.31 -13.06 -8.67
N ILE A 82 14.97 -12.85 -9.82
CA ILE A 82 15.50 -11.51 -10.12
C ILE A 82 14.26 -10.64 -10.31
N PRO A 83 14.07 -9.59 -9.50
CA PRO A 83 12.85 -8.82 -9.58
C PRO A 83 12.87 -8.07 -10.92
N ALA A 84 11.92 -8.38 -11.81
CA ALA A 84 11.69 -7.64 -13.04
C ALA A 84 11.27 -6.17 -12.81
N THR A 85 11.42 -5.66 -11.58
CA THR A 85 11.15 -4.30 -11.17
C THR A 85 12.19 -3.33 -11.67
N ASP A 86 13.40 -3.77 -11.94
CA ASP A 86 14.55 -2.88 -12.06
C ASP A 86 14.54 -2.16 -13.41
N THR A 87 14.37 -2.92 -14.50
CA THR A 87 14.09 -2.35 -15.83
C THR A 87 12.80 -1.54 -15.84
N ALA A 88 11.75 -2.00 -15.15
CA ALA A 88 10.48 -1.29 -15.11
C ALA A 88 10.58 0.08 -14.40
N ARG A 89 11.42 0.19 -13.37
CA ARG A 89 11.73 1.45 -12.70
C ARG A 89 12.46 2.40 -13.64
N VAL A 90 13.53 1.94 -14.30
CA VAL A 90 14.27 2.76 -15.27
C VAL A 90 13.35 3.27 -16.38
N GLU A 91 12.53 2.40 -16.98
CA GLU A 91 11.58 2.80 -18.02
C GLU A 91 10.51 3.76 -17.52
N LYS A 92 10.00 3.55 -16.29
CA LYS A 92 9.12 4.51 -15.63
C LYS A 92 9.80 5.88 -15.48
N ALA A 93 11.07 5.91 -15.07
CA ALA A 93 11.80 7.15 -14.90
C ALA A 93 11.91 7.93 -16.21
N LYS A 94 12.23 7.24 -17.31
CA LYS A 94 12.29 7.83 -18.66
C LYS A 94 10.93 8.38 -19.11
N ALA A 95 9.86 7.63 -18.88
CA ALA A 95 8.50 8.06 -19.22
C ALA A 95 8.06 9.31 -18.42
N ASP A 96 8.37 9.33 -17.12
CA ASP A 96 8.10 10.46 -16.25
C ASP A 96 8.91 11.69 -16.68
N ILE A 97 10.20 11.53 -17.04
CA ILE A 97 11.04 12.59 -17.63
C ILE A 97 10.40 13.14 -18.90
N SER A 98 10.05 12.29 -19.87
CA SER A 98 9.42 12.73 -21.14
C SER A 98 8.11 13.49 -20.90
N THR A 99 7.33 13.09 -19.90
CA THR A 99 6.09 13.79 -19.52
C THR A 99 6.39 15.19 -18.98
N ILE A 100 7.42 15.34 -18.15
CA ILE A 100 7.83 16.65 -17.61
C ILE A 100 8.41 17.54 -18.72
N GLU A 101 9.19 16.98 -19.66
CA GLU A 101 9.71 17.72 -20.82
C GLU A 101 8.60 18.30 -21.69
N GLN A 102 7.56 17.49 -21.97
CA GLN A 102 6.39 17.96 -22.71
C GLN A 102 5.67 19.10 -21.98
N ALA A 103 5.58 19.03 -20.64
CA ALA A 103 5.00 20.10 -19.84
C ALA A 103 5.87 21.38 -19.87
N LEU A 104 7.19 21.26 -19.82
CA LEU A 104 8.13 22.38 -19.94
C LEU A 104 8.06 23.04 -21.31
N GLU A 105 7.94 22.25 -22.38
CA GLU A 105 7.78 22.80 -23.72
C GLU A 105 6.46 23.56 -23.86
N GLN A 106 5.36 23.01 -23.33
CA GLN A 106 4.08 23.75 -23.27
C GLN A 106 4.19 25.04 -22.45
N TYR A 107 4.90 25.00 -21.31
CA TYR A 107 5.19 26.20 -20.52
C TYR A 107 5.93 27.25 -21.36
N ARG A 108 6.94 26.84 -22.12
CA ARG A 108 7.71 27.73 -22.99
C ARG A 108 6.86 28.29 -24.13
N LEU A 109 5.97 27.50 -24.73
CA LEU A 109 5.11 28.00 -25.81
C LEU A 109 4.20 29.14 -25.32
N ASP A 110 3.67 29.03 -24.11
CA ASP A 110 2.78 30.05 -23.54
C ASP A 110 3.57 31.26 -22.97
N ASN A 111 4.67 31.00 -22.26
CA ASN A 111 5.41 32.02 -21.49
C ASN A 111 6.69 32.53 -22.19
N LEU A 112 7.01 31.97 -23.36
CA LEU A 112 8.19 32.27 -24.20
C LEU A 112 9.56 31.95 -23.57
N THR A 113 9.59 31.40 -22.35
CA THR A 113 10.80 31.00 -21.63
C THR A 113 10.53 29.74 -20.83
N TYR A 114 11.57 28.98 -20.52
CA TYR A 114 11.51 27.94 -19.50
C TYR A 114 11.52 28.54 -18.09
N PRO A 115 11.05 27.80 -17.06
CA PRO A 115 11.24 28.17 -15.68
C PRO A 115 12.73 28.34 -15.33
N SER A 116 13.04 29.31 -14.49
CA SER A 116 14.37 29.50 -13.92
C SER A 116 14.72 28.42 -12.89
N ALA A 117 15.99 28.31 -12.53
CA ALA A 117 16.46 27.35 -11.53
C ALA A 117 15.78 27.55 -10.15
N THR A 118 15.43 28.78 -9.81
CA THR A 118 14.75 29.11 -8.55
C THR A 118 13.25 28.77 -8.56
N GLU A 119 12.61 28.86 -9.72
CA GLU A 119 11.20 28.49 -9.88
C GLU A 119 11.06 26.96 -9.97
N GLY A 120 12.01 26.32 -10.67
CA GLY A 120 12.10 24.88 -10.84
C GLY A 120 10.85 24.27 -11.48
N LEU A 121 10.65 22.97 -11.25
CA LEU A 121 9.49 22.24 -11.77
C LEU A 121 8.17 22.67 -11.14
N GLN A 122 8.18 23.37 -10.01
CA GLN A 122 6.96 23.86 -9.36
C GLN A 122 6.21 24.90 -10.21
N ALA A 123 6.92 25.60 -11.10
CA ALA A 123 6.32 26.47 -12.11
C ALA A 123 5.34 25.74 -13.05
N LEU A 124 5.46 24.42 -13.18
CA LEU A 124 4.55 23.63 -14.00
C LEU A 124 3.19 23.38 -13.35
N ILE A 125 3.07 23.55 -12.03
CA ILE A 125 1.82 23.38 -11.30
C ILE A 125 1.19 24.73 -10.98
N ASN A 126 2.00 25.68 -10.51
CA ASN A 126 1.54 26.99 -10.07
C ASN A 126 2.30 28.10 -10.82
N PRO A 127 1.64 29.24 -11.09
CA PRO A 127 2.31 30.38 -11.70
C PRO A 127 3.42 30.91 -10.78
N PRO A 128 4.66 31.05 -11.26
CA PRO A 128 5.72 31.63 -10.44
C PRO A 128 5.48 33.14 -10.24
N ALA A 129 5.85 33.65 -9.07
CA ALA A 129 5.66 35.06 -8.72
C ALA A 129 6.49 36.01 -9.60
N SER A 130 7.61 35.52 -10.14
CA SER A 130 8.51 36.21 -11.06
C SER A 130 7.99 36.28 -12.50
N LEU A 131 6.86 35.63 -12.81
CA LEU A 131 6.34 35.60 -14.18
C LEU A 131 5.89 37.01 -14.62
N PRO A 132 6.49 37.61 -15.67
CA PRO A 132 6.19 38.99 -16.06
C PRO A 132 4.74 39.20 -16.49
N GLN A 133 4.11 38.17 -17.07
CA GLN A 133 2.74 38.21 -17.59
C GLN A 133 1.94 37.01 -17.10
N ALA A 134 1.44 37.10 -15.87
CA ALA A 134 0.64 36.04 -15.23
C ALA A 134 -0.58 35.60 -16.06
N GLN A 135 -1.12 36.48 -16.93
CA GLN A 135 -2.26 36.16 -17.79
C GLN A 135 -1.95 35.12 -18.88
N ARG A 136 -0.67 34.94 -19.25
CA ARG A 136 -0.23 33.93 -20.21
C ARG A 136 -0.21 32.53 -19.61
N TYR A 137 -0.15 32.44 -18.27
CA TYR A 137 -0.07 31.17 -17.59
C TYR A 137 -1.37 30.38 -17.79
N ARG A 138 -1.23 29.12 -18.20
CA ARG A 138 -2.38 28.22 -18.42
C ARG A 138 -3.13 27.97 -17.12
N ARG A 139 -4.46 28.15 -17.15
CA ARG A 139 -5.32 27.79 -16.01
C ARG A 139 -5.21 26.30 -15.71
N GLY A 140 -4.87 25.96 -14.48
CA GLY A 140 -4.68 24.58 -14.03
C GLY A 140 -3.25 24.01 -14.21
N GLY A 141 -2.31 24.84 -14.67
CA GLY A 141 -0.92 24.44 -14.86
C GLY A 141 -0.67 23.60 -16.13
N TYR A 142 0.56 23.11 -16.24
CA TYR A 142 1.07 22.33 -17.36
C TYR A 142 1.15 20.83 -17.05
N ILE A 143 1.18 20.48 -15.75
CA ILE A 143 1.12 19.10 -15.27
C ILE A 143 0.22 19.02 -14.05
N LYS A 144 -0.57 17.94 -13.93
CA LYS A 144 -1.52 17.76 -12.81
C LYS A 144 -0.82 17.62 -11.45
N LYS A 145 0.29 16.89 -11.44
CA LYS A 145 1.16 16.68 -10.28
C LYS A 145 2.55 16.36 -10.77
N LEU A 146 3.56 16.75 -10.01
CA LEU A 146 4.93 16.30 -10.27
C LEU A 146 5.06 14.86 -9.77
N PRO A 147 5.47 13.91 -10.63
CA PRO A 147 5.83 12.59 -10.17
C PRO A 147 7.14 12.67 -9.37
N ASN A 148 7.25 11.78 -8.38
CA ASN A 148 8.55 11.40 -7.88
C ASN A 148 9.10 10.31 -8.80
N ASP A 149 10.42 10.20 -8.85
CA ASP A 149 11.11 9.11 -9.51
C ASP A 149 10.71 7.75 -8.90
N PRO A 150 11.05 6.63 -9.56
CA PRO A 150 10.67 5.29 -9.10
C PRO A 150 11.23 4.91 -7.71
N TRP A 151 12.22 5.65 -7.22
CA TRP A 151 12.86 5.47 -5.91
C TRP A 151 12.33 6.47 -4.87
N GLY A 152 11.30 7.25 -5.22
CA GLY A 152 10.56 8.12 -4.32
C GLY A 152 11.16 9.52 -4.15
N ARG A 153 12.18 9.89 -4.93
CA ARG A 153 12.83 11.20 -4.87
C ARG A 153 12.25 12.16 -5.92
N PRO A 154 12.25 13.48 -5.67
CA PRO A 154 11.86 14.44 -6.69
C PRO A 154 12.90 14.47 -7.82
N TYR A 155 12.44 14.67 -9.05
CA TYR A 155 13.32 14.90 -10.19
C TYR A 155 14.13 16.19 -10.01
N SER A 156 15.41 16.11 -10.38
CA SER A 156 16.27 17.28 -10.49
C SER A 156 15.97 18.05 -11.78
N TYR A 157 16.02 19.38 -11.71
CA TYR A 157 15.85 20.26 -12.85
C TYR A 157 17.00 21.24 -12.90
N THR A 158 17.70 21.28 -14.03
CA THR A 158 18.88 22.13 -14.22
C THR A 158 18.67 23.00 -15.46
N VAL A 159 18.94 24.30 -15.32
CA VAL A 159 18.89 25.29 -16.40
C VAL A 159 20.10 26.24 -16.26
N PRO A 160 20.93 26.42 -17.30
CA PRO A 160 20.90 25.72 -18.59
C PRO A 160 21.24 24.22 -18.44
N GLY A 161 20.71 23.40 -19.35
CA GLY A 161 21.00 21.97 -19.40
C GLY A 161 22.36 21.64 -20.01
N ARG A 162 22.82 20.39 -19.85
CA ARG A 162 24.11 19.94 -20.40
C ARG A 162 24.15 19.92 -21.92
N ARG A 163 23.08 19.43 -22.57
CA ARG A 163 22.97 19.31 -24.04
C ARG A 163 21.84 20.15 -24.65
N GLY A 164 21.18 20.98 -23.85
CA GLY A 164 19.97 21.69 -24.27
C GLY A 164 19.60 22.84 -23.33
N ALA A 165 18.39 23.38 -23.52
CA ALA A 165 17.91 24.50 -22.72
C ALA A 165 17.76 24.16 -21.24
N PHE A 166 17.44 22.91 -20.92
CA PHE A 166 17.33 22.39 -19.57
C PHE A 166 17.75 20.90 -19.54
N ASP A 167 17.90 20.35 -18.35
CA ASP A 167 18.11 18.91 -18.12
C ASP A 167 17.23 18.45 -16.95
N ILE A 168 16.63 17.27 -17.08
CA ILE A 168 15.82 16.65 -16.02
C ILE A 168 16.46 15.32 -15.67
N GLY A 169 16.69 15.06 -14.39
CA GLY A 169 17.36 13.82 -14.00
C GLY A 169 16.89 13.19 -12.70
N SER A 170 17.05 11.87 -12.60
CA SER A 170 16.98 11.08 -11.38
C SER A 170 18.36 10.47 -11.10
N LEU A 171 18.76 10.43 -9.83
CA LEU A 171 20.05 9.90 -9.37
C LEU A 171 20.02 8.36 -9.15
N GLY A 172 19.14 7.65 -9.85
CA GLY A 172 18.98 6.21 -9.69
C GLY A 172 18.59 5.76 -8.27
N ALA A 173 18.81 4.48 -7.99
CA ALA A 173 18.46 3.84 -6.72
C ALA A 173 19.30 4.34 -5.54
N ASP A 174 20.60 4.51 -5.74
CA ASP A 174 21.54 4.95 -4.69
C ASP A 174 21.38 6.43 -4.32
N GLY A 175 20.85 7.25 -5.24
CA GLY A 175 20.65 8.67 -5.01
C GLY A 175 21.93 9.48 -5.02
N GLN A 176 22.96 8.94 -5.66
CA GLN A 176 24.25 9.58 -5.77
C GLN A 176 24.58 9.79 -7.25
N PRO A 177 25.32 10.85 -7.61
CA PRO A 177 25.73 11.05 -8.98
C PRO A 177 26.59 9.88 -9.49
N GLY A 178 26.35 9.46 -10.73
CA GLY A 178 27.04 8.37 -11.38
C GLY A 178 26.30 7.05 -11.21
N GLY A 179 27.00 6.01 -10.74
CA GLY A 179 26.45 4.67 -10.57
C GLY A 179 26.37 3.86 -11.86
N GLU A 180 25.99 2.58 -11.72
CA GLU A 180 25.78 1.65 -12.82
C GLU A 180 24.43 0.93 -12.63
N ASN A 181 23.86 0.44 -13.73
CA ASN A 181 22.59 -0.27 -13.75
C ASN A 181 21.46 0.58 -13.13
N GLU A 182 20.84 0.12 -12.04
CA GLU A 182 19.77 0.86 -11.35
C GLU A 182 20.27 2.08 -10.59
N ASN A 183 21.55 2.10 -10.25
CA ASN A 183 22.18 3.25 -9.60
C ASN A 183 22.61 4.30 -10.62
N ALA A 184 22.56 3.98 -11.91
CA ALA A 184 22.94 4.93 -12.94
C ALA A 184 21.99 6.13 -12.93
N ASP A 185 22.56 7.33 -12.99
CA ASP A 185 21.83 8.54 -13.28
C ASP A 185 21.01 8.39 -14.58
N ILE A 186 19.75 8.81 -14.53
CA ILE A 186 18.87 8.87 -15.71
C ILE A 186 18.60 10.33 -15.97
N THR A 187 19.24 10.89 -16.99
CA THR A 187 19.12 12.31 -17.35
C THR A 187 18.52 12.49 -18.74
N SER A 188 17.72 13.53 -18.93
CA SER A 188 17.04 13.77 -20.21
C SER A 188 18.03 14.12 -21.32
N SER A 189 19.20 14.66 -20.97
CA SER A 189 20.27 14.82 -21.93
C SER A 189 20.83 13.51 -22.47
N GLU A 190 20.73 12.39 -21.74
CA GLU A 190 21.27 11.07 -22.11
C GLU A 190 20.27 10.11 -22.75
N LEU A 191 18.99 10.48 -22.80
CA LEU A 191 17.92 9.75 -23.48
C LEU A 191 17.88 10.04 -24.98
#